data_AF-A0A8J4BJ69-F1
#
_entry.id   AF-A0A8J4BJ69-F1
#
_cell.length_a   1.000
_cell.length_b   1.000
_cell.length_c   1.000
_cell.angle_alpha   90.00
_cell.angle_beta   90.00
_cell.angle_gamma   90.00
#
_symmetry.space_group_name_H-M   'P 1'
#
loop_
_entity.id
_entity.type
_entity.pdbx_description
1 polymer ?
#
loop_
_entity_poly.entity_id
_entity_poly.type
_entity_poly.pdbx_seq_one_letter_code
_entity_poly.pdbx_strand_id
1 'polypeptide(L)'
;MFSSETPDDKDKMVLRISRGTAVVLLLCYGCYLGFQLGTHVDLFQDDVNNGSSNSSGNGGNRGNGGNGGGDCEDARGYGGGSGSGGRDVVEASEPPQGEEPQLSLTTSMLLLTTITLAVAVASEYLTASLEQFSKRSGLGEAFLGTIVLPIAGNACEHMTAVIVATKNKMDLSMGVAIGSSIQVALFAVPLAVVVGWISGR
;
A
#
# COMPACT_ATOMS: atom_id res chain seq x y z
N MET A 1 40.10 2.05 -36.51
CA MET A 1 40.51 2.46 -35.15
C MET A 1 39.28 2.37 -34.25
N PHE A 2 38.83 1.14 -33.98
CA PHE A 2 37.75 0.86 -33.03
C PHE A 2 38.46 0.57 -31.71
N SER A 3 38.45 1.54 -30.79
CA SER A 3 38.95 1.34 -29.44
C SER A 3 38.15 0.21 -28.81
N SER A 4 38.84 -0.84 -28.38
CA SER A 4 38.30 -1.87 -27.52
C SER A 4 37.97 -1.21 -26.17
N GLU A 5 36.72 -0.75 -26.00
CA GLU A 5 36.20 -0.42 -24.67
C GLU A 5 36.35 -1.65 -23.79
N THR A 6 37.17 -1.54 -22.76
CA THR A 6 37.33 -2.62 -21.80
C THR A 6 36.07 -2.71 -20.93
N PRO A 7 35.69 -3.90 -20.44
CA PRO A 7 34.53 -4.06 -19.57
C PRO A 7 34.53 -3.09 -18.38
N ASP A 8 35.72 -2.78 -17.86
CA ASP A 8 35.95 -1.87 -16.74
C ASP A 8 35.55 -0.41 -17.03
N ASP A 9 35.70 0.05 -18.27
CA ASP A 9 35.27 1.39 -18.69
C ASP A 9 33.74 1.50 -18.72
N LYS A 10 33.07 0.42 -19.13
CA LYS A 10 31.59 0.35 -19.16
C LYS A 10 31.00 0.34 -17.76
N ASP A 11 31.58 -0.41 -16.84
CA ASP A 11 31.10 -0.49 -15.46
C ASP A 11 31.24 0.87 -14.74
N LYS A 12 32.36 1.57 -14.95
CA LYS A 12 32.55 2.94 -14.46
C LYS A 12 31.56 3.92 -15.07
N MET A 13 31.27 3.78 -16.36
CA MET A 13 30.26 4.61 -17.04
C MET A 13 28.86 4.36 -16.49
N VAL A 14 28.46 3.09 -16.33
CA VAL A 14 27.17 2.69 -15.74
C VAL A 14 27.03 3.20 -14.31
N LEU A 15 28.06 3.05 -13.48
CA LEU A 15 28.06 3.55 -12.10
C LEU A 15 27.90 5.07 -12.05
N ARG A 16 28.59 5.82 -12.92
CA ARG A 16 28.47 7.28 -12.99
C ARG A 16 27.09 7.73 -13.46
N ILE A 17 26.52 7.05 -14.45
CA ILE A 17 25.18 7.33 -14.96
C ILE A 17 24.14 7.05 -13.87
N SER A 18 24.21 5.88 -13.22
CA SER A 18 23.27 5.47 -12.16
C SER A 18 23.27 6.45 -10.98
N ARG A 19 24.45 6.87 -10.51
CA ARG A 19 24.59 7.86 -9.44
C ARG A 19 24.02 9.23 -9.83
N GLY A 20 24.27 9.68 -11.07
CA GLY A 20 23.71 10.92 -11.60
C GLY A 20 22.18 10.88 -11.63
N THR A 21 21.60 9.80 -12.17
CA THR A 21 20.15 9.59 -12.20
C THR A 21 19.55 9.55 -10.80
N ALA A 22 20.18 8.87 -9.84
CA ALA A 22 19.69 8.81 -8.46
C ALA A 22 19.63 10.19 -7.79
N VAL A 23 20.64 11.04 -7.98
CA VAL A 23 20.64 12.42 -7.44
C VAL A 23 19.52 13.26 -8.06
N VAL A 24 19.32 13.15 -9.38
CA VAL A 24 18.25 13.88 -10.07
C VAL A 24 16.86 13.40 -9.60
N LEU A 25 16.67 12.09 -9.42
CA LEU A 25 15.41 11.54 -8.92
C LEU A 25 15.10 11.96 -7.48
N LEU A 26 16.11 11.99 -6.59
CA LEU A 26 15.94 12.50 -5.22
C LEU A 26 15.64 14.01 -5.19
N LEU A 27 16.28 14.80 -6.05
CA LEU A 27 15.97 16.23 -6.18
C LEU A 27 14.54 16.42 -6.68
N CYS A 28 14.11 15.64 -7.67
CA CYS A 28 12.74 15.61 -8.16
C CYS A 28 11.77 15.25 -7.03
N TYR A 29 12.09 14.25 -6.19
CA TYR A 29 11.30 13.91 -5.00
C TYR A 29 11.25 15.05 -3.98
N GLY A 30 12.35 15.77 -3.77
CA GLY A 30 12.37 16.97 -2.92
C GLY A 30 11.47 18.08 -3.44
N CYS A 31 11.48 18.34 -4.75
CA CYS A 31 10.54 19.26 -5.40
C CYS A 31 9.09 18.77 -5.29
N TYR A 32 8.87 17.45 -5.44
CA TYR A 32 7.56 16.82 -5.26
C TYR A 32 7.03 17.01 -3.83
N LEU A 33 7.86 16.78 -2.81
CA LEU A 33 7.50 17.06 -1.41
C LEU A 33 7.24 18.54 -1.19
N GLY A 34 8.03 19.44 -1.78
CA GLY A 34 7.78 20.89 -1.73
C GLY A 34 6.45 21.30 -2.36
N PHE A 35 6.04 20.63 -3.44
CA PHE A 35 4.73 20.81 -4.07
C PHE A 35 3.61 20.26 -3.19
N GLN A 36 3.80 19.05 -2.64
CA GLN A 36 2.82 18.34 -1.82
C GLN A 36 2.60 18.99 -0.45
N LEU A 37 3.64 19.56 0.16
CA LEU A 37 3.59 20.18 1.50
C LEU A 37 3.41 21.70 1.46
N GLY A 38 3.70 22.35 0.33
CA GLY A 38 3.76 23.81 0.25
C GLY A 38 2.75 24.44 -0.69
N THR A 39 2.68 23.98 -1.95
CA THR A 39 1.99 24.76 -3.00
C THR A 39 0.61 24.22 -3.38
N HIS A 40 0.37 22.90 -3.26
CA HIS A 40 -0.90 22.27 -3.67
C HIS A 40 -1.40 21.28 -2.61
N VAL A 41 -1.33 21.67 -1.33
CA VAL A 41 -1.76 20.88 -0.17
C VAL A 41 -3.27 20.59 -0.21
N ASP A 42 -4.09 21.46 -0.79
CA ASP A 42 -5.53 21.25 -0.94
C ASP A 42 -5.85 20.13 -1.94
N LEU A 43 -5.09 20.03 -3.03
CA LEU A 43 -5.32 19.02 -4.07
C LEU A 43 -5.10 17.58 -3.57
N PHE A 44 -4.24 17.39 -2.57
CA PHE A 44 -3.99 16.07 -1.97
C PHE A 44 -4.85 15.76 -0.73
N GLN A 45 -5.53 16.76 -0.16
CA GLN A 45 -6.48 16.54 0.95
C GLN A 45 -7.87 16.15 0.46
N ASP A 46 -8.28 16.64 -0.73
CA ASP A 46 -9.60 16.35 -1.30
C ASP A 46 -9.78 14.88 -1.67
N ASP A 47 -8.74 14.18 -2.12
CA ASP A 47 -8.79 12.74 -2.45
C ASP A 47 -9.06 11.85 -1.23
N VAL A 48 -8.57 12.27 -0.04
CA VAL A 48 -8.79 11.57 1.23
C VAL A 48 -10.18 11.85 1.79
N ASN A 49 -10.67 13.08 1.66
CA ASN A 49 -11.91 13.52 2.30
C ASN A 49 -13.17 13.18 1.48
N ASN A 50 -13.07 13.19 0.14
CA ASN A 50 -14.22 12.97 -0.75
C ASN A 50 -14.67 11.50 -0.79
N GLY A 51 -13.84 10.58 -0.31
CA GLY A 51 -14.25 9.20 -0.03
C GLY A 51 -15.32 9.09 1.05
N SER A 52 -15.46 10.05 1.97
CA SER A 52 -16.43 9.95 3.08
C SER A 52 -17.81 10.55 2.78
N SER A 53 -17.95 11.36 1.72
CA SER A 53 -19.14 12.22 1.56
C SER A 53 -20.33 11.60 0.83
N ASN A 54 -20.19 10.45 0.16
CA ASN A 54 -21.25 9.93 -0.72
C ASN A 54 -22.03 8.72 -0.20
N SER A 55 -22.26 8.65 1.11
CA SER A 55 -23.24 7.73 1.71
C SER A 55 -24.34 8.41 2.52
N SER A 56 -24.62 9.69 2.24
CA SER A 56 -25.86 10.35 2.68
C SER A 56 -26.89 10.34 1.54
N GLY A 57 -27.32 9.14 1.17
CA GLY A 57 -28.54 8.92 0.39
C GLY A 57 -29.75 9.28 1.25
N ASN A 58 -30.21 10.52 1.09
CA ASN A 58 -31.46 11.09 1.56
C ASN A 58 -32.67 10.10 1.48
N GLY A 59 -33.01 9.47 2.61
CA GLY A 59 -34.25 8.71 2.80
C GLY A 59 -35.28 9.54 3.57
N GLY A 60 -35.95 10.46 2.87
CA GLY A 60 -36.98 11.31 3.43
C GLY A 60 -38.13 10.52 4.08
N ASN A 61 -38.36 10.83 5.35
CA ASN A 61 -39.48 10.36 6.16
C ASN A 61 -40.84 10.71 5.51
N ARG A 62 -41.64 9.70 5.15
CA ARG A 62 -43.06 9.86 4.83
C ARG A 62 -43.86 8.82 5.61
N GLY A 63 -44.63 9.31 6.57
CA GLY A 63 -45.50 8.51 7.41
C GLY A 63 -46.80 8.05 6.73
N ASN A 64 -47.30 6.95 7.30
CA ASN A 64 -48.70 6.60 7.59
C ASN A 64 -49.73 6.40 6.46
N GLY A 65 -50.33 5.19 6.46
CA GLY A 65 -51.75 4.99 6.18
C GLY A 65 -52.10 3.77 5.32
N GLY A 66 -52.89 2.84 5.87
CA GLY A 66 -53.84 2.05 5.05
C GLY A 66 -53.79 0.53 5.20
N ASN A 67 -54.95 -0.05 5.50
CA ASN A 67 -55.28 -1.44 5.76
C ASN A 67 -55.75 -2.18 4.47
N GLY A 68 -55.69 -3.53 4.46
CA GLY A 68 -56.23 -4.45 3.45
C GLY A 68 -55.14 -5.41 2.93
N GLY A 69 -55.22 -6.75 2.99
CA GLY A 69 -56.35 -7.68 2.88
C GLY A 69 -56.29 -8.38 1.51
N GLY A 70 -55.91 -9.67 1.45
CA GLY A 70 -56.04 -10.53 0.25
C GLY A 70 -54.85 -11.47 -0.09
N ASP A 71 -54.98 -12.73 0.35
CA ASP A 71 -54.94 -14.01 -0.40
C ASP A 71 -53.72 -14.51 -1.25
N CYS A 72 -53.17 -15.64 -0.75
CA CYS A 72 -52.77 -16.96 -1.30
C CYS A 72 -51.76 -17.24 -2.46
N GLU A 73 -50.85 -18.20 -2.14
CA GLU A 73 -50.33 -19.37 -2.91
C GLU A 73 -49.41 -19.13 -4.16
N ASP A 74 -48.37 -19.89 -4.52
CA ASP A 74 -47.83 -21.22 -4.14
C ASP A 74 -46.35 -21.40 -4.63
N ALA A 75 -45.67 -22.38 -4.01
CA ALA A 75 -44.61 -23.28 -4.52
C ALA A 75 -43.23 -22.76 -5.01
N ARG A 76 -42.20 -23.05 -4.21
CA ARG A 76 -41.26 -24.18 -4.43
C ARG A 76 -40.23 -24.30 -3.31
N GLY A 77 -40.22 -25.45 -2.65
CA GLY A 77 -39.28 -25.76 -1.57
C GLY A 77 -37.87 -26.08 -2.06
N TYR A 78 -36.90 -25.83 -1.18
CA TYR A 78 -35.74 -26.69 -0.98
C TYR A 78 -35.30 -26.53 0.49
N GLY A 79 -35.56 -27.56 1.29
CA GLY A 79 -34.93 -27.71 2.60
C GLY A 79 -33.49 -28.19 2.41
N GLY A 80 -32.57 -27.65 3.20
CA GLY A 80 -31.18 -28.11 3.18
C GLY A 80 -30.27 -27.33 4.12
N GLY A 81 -30.14 -27.82 5.36
CA GLY A 81 -28.90 -27.76 6.14
C GLY A 81 -28.49 -26.40 6.71
N SER A 82 -28.90 -26.16 7.95
CA SER A 82 -28.19 -25.24 8.86
C SER A 82 -26.79 -25.80 9.12
N GLY A 83 -25.82 -25.31 8.36
CA GLY A 83 -24.40 -25.56 8.52
C GLY A 83 -23.73 -24.28 8.97
N SER A 84 -23.51 -24.18 10.29
CA SER A 84 -22.65 -23.21 10.94
C SER A 84 -21.30 -23.14 10.22
N GLY A 85 -20.98 -21.98 9.68
CA GLY A 85 -19.75 -21.71 8.95
C GLY A 85 -19.53 -20.21 8.94
N GLY A 86 -19.21 -19.68 10.12
CA GLY A 86 -18.75 -18.31 10.32
C GLY A 86 -17.62 -18.04 9.35
N ARG A 87 -17.94 -17.32 8.27
CA ARG A 87 -16.94 -16.61 7.50
C ARG A 87 -16.77 -15.31 8.26
N ASP A 88 -15.75 -15.29 9.11
CA ASP A 88 -15.18 -14.08 9.67
C ASP A 88 -14.63 -13.27 8.50
N VAL A 89 -15.54 -12.62 7.76
CA VAL A 89 -15.16 -11.50 6.92
C VAL A 89 -14.65 -10.50 7.93
N VAL A 90 -13.34 -10.24 7.89
CA VAL A 90 -12.71 -9.16 8.63
C VAL A 90 -13.43 -7.89 8.18
N GLU A 91 -14.47 -7.56 8.92
CA GLU A 91 -15.19 -6.32 8.82
C GLU A 91 -14.20 -5.29 9.32
N ALA A 92 -13.49 -4.69 8.36
CA ALA A 92 -12.93 -3.36 8.52
C ALA A 92 -14.13 -2.46 8.82
N SER A 93 -14.50 -2.47 10.10
CA SER A 93 -15.50 -1.64 10.71
C SER A 93 -15.01 -0.22 10.44
N GLU A 94 -15.81 0.56 9.71
CA GLU A 94 -15.68 2.00 9.77
C GLU A 94 -15.83 2.35 11.26
N PRO A 95 -14.81 2.91 11.92
CA PRO A 95 -14.95 3.27 13.31
C PRO A 95 -16.12 4.25 13.44
N PRO A 96 -17.00 4.07 14.45
CA PRO A 96 -18.05 5.02 14.72
C PRO A 96 -17.42 6.41 14.91
N GLN A 97 -18.01 7.45 14.31
CA GLN A 97 -17.61 8.86 14.45
C GLN A 97 -17.87 9.40 15.87
N GLY A 98 -17.28 8.77 16.88
CA GLY A 98 -17.00 9.33 18.19
C GLY A 98 -15.49 9.46 18.32
N GLU A 99 -15.00 10.54 18.95
CA GLU A 99 -13.57 10.84 19.18
C GLU A 99 -12.69 9.58 19.17
N GLU A 100 -11.98 9.37 18.06
CA GLU A 100 -11.11 8.22 17.94
C GLU A 100 -10.04 8.32 19.04
N PRO A 101 -9.70 7.23 19.74
CA PRO A 101 -8.66 7.25 20.76
C PRO A 101 -7.33 7.69 20.14
N GLN A 102 -7.00 8.98 20.25
CA GLN A 102 -5.71 9.49 19.80
C GLN A 102 -4.64 8.93 20.74
N LEU A 103 -3.79 8.07 20.20
CA LEU A 103 -2.63 7.58 20.94
C LEU A 103 -1.77 8.79 21.32
N SER A 104 -1.51 8.94 22.62
CA SER A 104 -0.54 9.92 23.11
C SER A 104 0.75 9.79 22.32
N LEU A 105 1.38 10.92 21.98
CA LEU A 105 2.61 10.98 21.18
C LEU A 105 3.67 10.01 21.72
N THR A 106 3.78 9.88 23.04
CA THR A 106 4.69 8.93 23.69
C THR A 106 4.37 7.48 23.33
N THR A 107 3.10 7.10 23.36
CA THR A 107 2.64 5.76 22.99
C THR A 107 2.91 5.48 21.51
N SER A 108 2.66 6.45 20.63
CA SER A 108 2.94 6.33 19.19
C SER A 108 4.44 6.18 18.91
N MET A 109 5.28 6.99 19.57
CA MET A 109 6.74 6.90 19.43
C MET A 109 7.29 5.57 19.93
N LEU A 110 6.79 5.07 21.07
CA LEU A 110 7.20 3.78 21.64
C LEU A 110 6.77 2.63 20.72
N LEU A 111 5.52 2.66 20.26
CA LEU A 111 4.96 1.64 19.37
C LEU A 111 5.69 1.60 18.01
N LEU A 112 5.94 2.76 17.41
CA LEU A 112 6.68 2.86 16.14
C LEU A 112 8.12 2.36 16.29
N THR A 113 8.80 2.71 17.37
CA THR A 113 10.15 2.21 17.65
C THR A 113 10.15 0.69 17.81
N THR A 114 9.17 0.16 18.54
CA THR A 114 9.05 -1.29 18.80
C THR A 114 8.79 -2.07 17.52
N ILE A 115 7.84 -1.61 16.69
CA ILE A 115 7.54 -2.25 15.39
C ILE A 115 8.75 -2.15 14.45
N THR A 116 9.43 -1.00 14.41
CA THR A 116 10.63 -0.82 13.58
C THR A 116 11.72 -1.81 13.94
N LEU A 117 11.98 -2.02 15.25
CA LEU A 117 12.95 -3.01 15.72
C LEU A 117 12.51 -4.44 15.38
N ALA A 118 11.23 -4.76 15.55
CA ALA A 118 10.69 -6.06 15.19
C ALA A 118 10.83 -6.34 13.69
N VAL A 119 10.55 -5.35 12.83
CA VAL A 119 10.73 -5.43 11.37
C VAL A 119 12.20 -5.60 11.01
N ALA A 120 13.12 -4.88 11.66
CA ALA A 120 14.55 -5.02 11.43
C ALA A 120 15.02 -6.46 11.70
N VAL A 121 14.66 -7.02 12.86
CA VAL A 121 14.99 -8.41 13.22
C VAL A 121 14.34 -9.40 12.23
N ALA A 122 13.06 -9.21 11.90
CA ALA A 122 12.36 -10.05 10.95
C ALA A 122 12.99 -9.99 9.54
N SER A 123 13.52 -8.83 9.12
CA SER A 123 14.15 -8.64 7.81
C SER A 123 15.45 -9.43 7.66
N GLU A 124 16.26 -9.54 8.73
CA GLU A 124 17.47 -10.37 8.72
C GLU A 124 17.11 -11.86 8.58
N TYR A 125 16.13 -12.34 9.36
CA TYR A 125 15.65 -13.71 9.27
C TYR A 125 15.00 -14.01 7.91
N LEU A 126 14.25 -13.05 7.35
CA LEU A 126 13.64 -13.19 6.04
C LEU A 126 14.71 -13.31 4.96
N THR A 127 15.68 -12.39 4.90
CA THR A 127 16.77 -12.44 3.92
C THR A 127 17.56 -13.74 4.04
N ALA A 128 17.91 -14.17 5.26
CA ALA A 128 18.60 -15.45 5.48
C ALA A 128 17.78 -16.67 5.02
N SER A 129 16.46 -16.62 5.18
CA SER A 129 15.55 -17.66 4.70
C SER A 129 15.43 -17.66 3.18
N LEU A 130 15.45 -16.48 2.53
CA LEU A 130 15.38 -16.36 1.08
C LEU A 130 16.64 -16.92 0.39
N GLU A 131 17.82 -16.71 0.95
CA GLU A 131 19.06 -17.33 0.43
C GLU A 131 19.01 -18.86 0.49
N GLN A 132 18.55 -19.43 1.61
CA GLN A 132 18.41 -20.87 1.77
C GLN A 132 17.32 -21.45 0.87
N PHE A 133 16.21 -20.72 0.70
CA PHE A 133 15.12 -21.10 -0.17
C PHE A 133 15.52 -21.03 -1.64
N SER A 134 16.28 -20.01 -2.04
CA SER A 134 16.83 -19.88 -3.40
C SER A 134 17.67 -21.10 -3.78
N LYS A 135 18.56 -21.54 -2.88
CA LYS A 135 19.43 -22.71 -3.10
C LYS A 135 18.68 -24.03 -3.24
N ARG A 136 17.51 -24.18 -2.62
CA ARG A 136 16.71 -25.42 -2.65
C ARG A 136 15.68 -25.47 -3.77
N SER A 137 15.02 -24.34 -4.05
CA SER A 137 13.95 -24.23 -5.05
C SER A 137 14.47 -23.99 -6.47
N GLY A 138 15.74 -23.58 -6.61
CA GLY A 138 16.32 -23.16 -7.88
C GLY A 138 15.80 -21.79 -8.37
N LEU A 139 14.96 -21.11 -7.58
CA LEU A 139 14.53 -19.75 -7.86
C LEU A 139 15.68 -18.79 -7.51
N GLY A 140 16.12 -17.98 -8.47
CA GLY A 140 17.23 -17.05 -8.25
C GLY A 140 16.91 -16.00 -7.17
N GLU A 141 17.92 -15.60 -6.40
CA GLU A 141 17.81 -14.55 -5.37
C GLU A 141 17.23 -13.25 -5.93
N ALA A 142 17.53 -12.93 -7.19
CA ALA A 142 16.96 -11.78 -7.89
C ALA A 142 15.42 -11.85 -8.01
N PHE A 143 14.84 -13.02 -8.33
CA PHE A 143 13.39 -13.18 -8.44
C PHE A 143 12.70 -13.03 -7.09
N LEU A 144 13.27 -13.63 -6.05
CA LEU A 144 12.75 -13.49 -4.70
C LEU A 144 12.82 -12.03 -4.25
N GLY A 145 13.97 -11.39 -4.47
CA GLY A 145 14.25 -9.97 -4.21
C GLY A 145 13.28 -9.01 -4.88
N THR A 146 13.01 -9.20 -6.17
CA THR A 146 12.26 -8.24 -7.00
C THR A 146 10.77 -8.52 -7.12
N ILE A 147 10.30 -9.74 -6.82
CA ILE A 147 8.88 -10.11 -6.96
C ILE A 147 8.28 -10.47 -5.60
N VAL A 148 8.93 -11.35 -4.83
CA VAL A 148 8.35 -11.86 -3.58
C VAL A 148 8.38 -10.82 -2.47
N LEU A 149 9.50 -10.11 -2.26
CA LEU A 149 9.54 -9.06 -1.21
C LEU A 149 8.57 -7.91 -1.47
N PRO A 150 8.45 -7.35 -2.70
CA PRO A 150 7.52 -6.24 -2.94
C PRO A 150 6.06 -6.64 -2.73
N ILE A 151 5.69 -7.87 -3.10
CA ILE A 151 4.33 -8.38 -2.85
C ILE A 151 4.07 -8.47 -1.35
N ALA A 152 5.00 -9.06 -0.58
CA ALA A 152 4.83 -9.21 0.86
C ALA A 152 4.83 -7.85 1.59
N GLY A 153 5.73 -6.95 1.22
CA GLY A 153 5.87 -5.62 1.83
C GLY A 153 4.68 -4.71 1.59
N ASN A 154 4.07 -4.78 0.40
CA ASN A 154 2.96 -3.91 0.01
C ASN A 154 1.58 -4.58 0.19
N ALA A 155 1.51 -5.81 0.71
CA ALA A 155 0.27 -6.57 0.82
C ALA A 155 -0.80 -5.86 1.67
N CYS A 156 -0.39 -5.25 2.79
CA CYS A 156 -1.32 -4.55 3.68
C CYS A 156 -1.90 -3.30 3.00
N GLU A 157 -1.08 -2.54 2.29
CA GLU A 157 -1.52 -1.36 1.53
C GLU A 157 -2.47 -1.75 0.40
N HIS A 158 -2.13 -2.80 -0.36
CA HIS A 158 -2.97 -3.31 -1.43
C HIS A 158 -4.32 -3.83 -0.90
N MET A 159 -4.32 -4.50 0.26
CA MET A 159 -5.55 -4.96 0.92
C MET A 159 -6.46 -3.77 1.26
N THR A 160 -5.93 -2.71 1.88
CA THR A 160 -6.68 -1.49 2.19
C THR A 160 -7.18 -0.80 0.91
N ALA A 161 -6.36 -0.71 -0.14
CA ALA A 161 -6.76 -0.13 -1.43
C ALA A 161 -7.91 -0.91 -2.08
N VAL A 162 -7.89 -2.25 -2.02
CA VAL A 162 -8.98 -3.11 -2.53
C VAL A 162 -10.24 -2.92 -1.69
N ILE A 163 -10.14 -2.91 -0.36
CA ILE A 163 -11.30 -2.67 0.52
C ILE A 163 -11.96 -1.33 0.19
N VAL A 164 -11.18 -0.27 0.06
CA VAL A 164 -11.67 1.07 -0.33
C VAL A 164 -12.31 1.05 -1.73
N ALA A 165 -11.71 0.34 -2.70
CA ALA A 165 -12.29 0.18 -4.03
C ALA A 165 -13.64 -0.55 -4.00
N THR A 166 -13.80 -1.59 -3.15
CA THR A 166 -15.09 -2.30 -3.01
C THR A 166 -16.20 -1.42 -2.45
N LYS A 167 -15.86 -0.29 -1.80
CA LYS A 167 -16.80 0.72 -1.33
C LYS A 167 -17.15 1.77 -2.40
N ASN A 168 -16.80 1.50 -3.67
CA ASN A 168 -17.02 2.40 -4.80
C ASN A 168 -16.27 3.74 -4.68
N LYS A 169 -15.14 3.76 -3.96
CA LYS A 169 -14.26 4.93 -3.77
C LYS A 169 -12.98 4.77 -4.58
N MET A 170 -13.11 4.72 -5.92
CA MET A 170 -11.98 4.40 -6.80
C MET A 170 -10.89 5.48 -6.77
N ASP A 171 -11.25 6.75 -6.62
CA ASP A 171 -10.28 7.86 -6.55
C ASP A 171 -9.36 7.74 -5.33
N LEU A 172 -9.92 7.39 -4.16
CA LEU A 172 -9.15 7.14 -2.94
C LEU A 172 -8.25 5.91 -3.08
N SER A 173 -8.75 4.85 -3.71
CA SER A 173 -7.95 3.64 -4.01
C SER A 173 -6.77 3.96 -4.95
N MET A 174 -7.01 4.78 -5.99
CA MET A 174 -5.98 5.25 -6.91
C MET A 174 -4.95 6.14 -6.21
N GLY A 175 -5.38 7.01 -5.31
CA GLY A 175 -4.48 7.84 -4.49
C GLY A 175 -3.50 6.99 -3.66
N VAL A 176 -3.99 5.94 -3.00
CA VAL A 176 -3.15 4.99 -2.25
C VAL A 176 -2.13 4.29 -3.18
N ALA A 177 -2.57 3.79 -4.34
CA ALA A 177 -1.72 3.08 -5.28
C ALA A 177 -0.65 3.99 -5.94
N ILE A 178 -1.04 5.19 -6.36
CA ILE A 178 -0.14 6.17 -6.98
C ILE A 178 0.87 6.68 -5.96
N GLY A 179 0.44 6.99 -4.73
CA GLY A 179 1.32 7.44 -3.66
C GLY A 179 2.44 6.45 -3.34
N SER A 180 2.09 5.17 -3.13
CA SER A 180 3.07 4.10 -2.88
C SER A 180 4.04 3.92 -4.07
N SER A 181 3.54 4.03 -5.31
CA SER A 181 4.37 3.94 -6.52
C SER A 181 5.38 5.09 -6.66
N ILE A 182 4.95 6.33 -6.39
CA ILE A 182 5.82 7.52 -6.43
C ILE A 182 6.91 7.43 -5.36
N GLN A 183 6.56 6.99 -4.14
CA GLN A 183 7.52 6.83 -3.05
C GLN A 183 8.59 5.78 -3.38
N VAL A 184 8.20 4.62 -3.93
CA VAL A 184 9.18 3.61 -4.33
C VAL A 184 10.07 4.10 -5.49
N ALA A 185 9.49 4.75 -6.50
CA ALA A 185 10.20 5.14 -7.72
C ALA A 185 11.13 6.36 -7.55
N LEU A 186 10.68 7.40 -6.85
CA LEU A 186 11.43 8.66 -6.72
C LEU A 186 12.26 8.75 -5.44
N PHE A 187 11.92 7.95 -4.42
CA PHE A 187 12.64 7.96 -3.15
C PHE A 187 13.36 6.65 -2.85
N ALA A 188 12.65 5.52 -2.72
CA ALA A 188 13.26 4.29 -2.21
C ALA A 188 14.37 3.74 -3.13
N VAL A 189 14.12 3.60 -4.44
CA VAL A 189 15.11 3.09 -5.40
C VAL A 189 16.33 4.03 -5.52
N PRO A 190 16.16 5.35 -5.73
CA PRO A 190 17.29 6.28 -5.77
C PRO A 190 18.07 6.36 -4.46
N LEU A 191 17.39 6.30 -3.30
CA LEU A 191 18.03 6.27 -2.00
C LEU A 191 18.88 5.01 -1.84
N ALA A 192 18.39 3.84 -2.26
CA ALA A 192 19.16 2.60 -2.22
C ALA A 192 20.46 2.70 -3.04
N VAL A 193 20.42 3.36 -4.22
CA VAL A 193 21.63 3.63 -5.02
C VAL A 193 22.62 4.53 -4.27
N VAL A 194 22.13 5.59 -3.61
CA VAL A 194 22.98 6.50 -2.83
C VAL A 194 23.56 5.81 -1.60
N VAL A 195 22.78 5.00 -0.89
CA VAL A 195 23.26 4.22 0.27
C VAL A 195 24.33 3.21 -0.16
N GLY A 196 24.14 2.55 -1.31
CA GLY A 196 25.17 1.69 -1.91
C GLY A 196 26.46 2.46 -2.17
N TRP A 197 26.33 3.65 -2.79
CA TRP A 197 27.47 4.52 -3.07
C TRP A 197 28.22 4.96 -1.79
N ILE A 198 27.51 5.32 -0.72
CA ILE A 198 28.12 5.70 0.57
C ILE A 198 28.75 4.48 1.25
N SER A 199 28.15 3.30 1.13
CA SER A 199 28.66 2.05 1.71
C SER A 199 29.84 1.44 0.95
N GLY A 200 30.27 2.06 -0.16
CA GLY A 200 31.37 1.57 -0.99
C GLY A 200 31.01 0.34 -1.83
N ARG A 201 29.72 0.12 -2.09
CA ARG A 201 29.21 -0.95 -2.96
C ARG A 201 28.68 -0.40 -4.29
#